data_AF-A0A7L4QPP5-F1
#
_entry.id   AF-A0A7L4QPP5-F1
#
_cell.length_a   1.000
_cell.length_b   1.000
_cell.length_c   1.000
_cell.angle_alpha   90.00
_cell.angle_beta   90.00
_cell.angle_gamma   90.00
#
_symmetry.space_group_name_H-M   'P 1'
#
loop_
_entity.id
_entity.type
_entity.pdbx_description
1 polymer ?
#
loop_
_entity_poly.entity_id
_entity_poly.type
_entity_poly.pdbx_seq_one_letter_code
_entity_poly.pdbx_strand_id
1 'polypeptide(L)'
;MKKLGILVIALVLFGTGMAMADPGAIAVNEVQGLSVSTTVIGVGNFNQASSVVLTTMNSDGDDLGDIPNVNDFTYYTTVYTEDTQNSEYGYLSYDKDLDVTTGNRLLGQYNVQAVKQITYLGIDASSILTTDYMMLDGAGADYGTVGDQMICPFGSESDAPAFCNVVETGSSANLKVANMNTQMGERFITKSSDPGVQIYNNVAVGSYAADVPSKGSVSAFIQGSIKEGGQAGDGRRDGIAADALAETMTFKDSTSFAGDITSFAKSMSYTSKLG
;
A
#
# COMPACT_ATOMS: atom_id res chain seq x y z
N MET A 1 -44.89 6.54 13.72
CA MET A 1 -43.55 7.14 13.92
C MET A 1 -42.38 6.19 13.60
N LYS A 2 -42.51 4.86 13.75
CA LYS A 2 -41.40 3.92 13.43
C LYS A 2 -41.05 3.77 11.94
N LYS A 3 -41.99 4.06 11.03
CA LYS A 3 -41.77 3.97 9.57
C LYS A 3 -41.09 5.20 8.96
N LEU A 4 -41.16 6.37 9.61
CA LEU A 4 -40.43 7.56 9.17
C LEU A 4 -38.93 7.49 9.52
N GLY A 5 -38.59 6.92 10.69
CA GLY A 5 -37.19 6.78 11.10
C GLY A 5 -36.37 5.86 10.19
N ILE A 6 -36.97 4.79 9.67
CA ILE A 6 -36.31 3.88 8.72
C ILE A 6 -36.07 4.57 7.37
N LEU A 7 -36.98 5.44 6.94
CA LEU A 7 -36.86 6.15 5.67
C LEU A 7 -35.81 7.27 5.74
N VAL A 8 -35.63 7.89 6.91
CA VAL A 8 -34.55 8.87 7.16
C VAL A 8 -33.18 8.18 7.25
N ILE A 9 -33.08 7.00 7.88
CA ILE A 9 -31.82 6.23 7.91
C ILE A 9 -31.46 5.71 6.52
N ALA A 10 -32.44 5.29 5.71
CA ALA A 10 -32.21 4.90 4.32
C ALA A 10 -31.79 6.09 3.44
N LEU A 11 -32.32 7.30 3.67
CA LEU A 11 -31.91 8.51 2.94
C LEU A 11 -30.54 9.04 3.36
N VAL A 12 -30.14 8.84 4.63
CA VAL A 12 -28.79 9.16 5.11
C VAL A 12 -27.76 8.12 4.60
N LEU A 13 -28.16 6.86 4.42
CA LEU A 13 -27.34 5.83 3.76
C LEU A 13 -27.24 6.00 2.24
N PHE A 14 -28.24 6.62 1.59
CA PHE A 14 -28.19 7.02 0.18
C PHE A 14 -27.53 8.40 -0.04
N GLY A 15 -27.20 9.11 1.05
CA GLY A 15 -26.58 10.42 1.04
C GLY A 15 -25.16 10.43 1.59
N THR A 16 -24.49 9.27 1.64
CA THR A 16 -23.04 9.26 1.78
C THR A 16 -22.49 9.94 0.54
N GLY A 17 -21.94 11.14 0.72
CA GLY A 17 -21.25 11.86 -0.35
C GLY A 17 -20.28 10.92 -1.04
N MET A 18 -20.12 11.11 -2.35
CA MET A 18 -19.04 10.47 -3.10
C MET A 18 -17.75 10.91 -2.40
N ALA A 19 -17.14 9.99 -1.66
CA ALA A 19 -15.75 10.11 -1.24
C ALA A 19 -15.00 9.77 -2.51
N MET A 20 -14.45 10.79 -3.15
CA MET A 20 -13.73 10.56 -4.38
C MET A 20 -12.29 10.28 -4.01
N ALA A 21 -11.52 9.74 -4.93
CA ALA A 21 -10.27 9.15 -4.56
C ALA A 21 -9.40 8.97 -5.80
N ASP A 22 -8.15 8.62 -5.57
CA ASP A 22 -7.20 8.40 -6.64
C ASP A 22 -7.56 7.15 -7.49
N PRO A 23 -7.50 7.24 -8.84
CA PRO A 23 -7.95 6.16 -9.72
C PRO A 23 -6.88 5.08 -9.99
N GLY A 24 -5.62 5.36 -9.63
CA GLY A 24 -4.45 4.64 -10.15
C GLY A 24 -4.01 5.14 -11.53
N ALA A 25 -2.81 4.74 -11.94
CA ALA A 25 -2.27 4.97 -13.28
C ALA A 25 -2.63 3.82 -14.23
N ILE A 26 -2.71 4.08 -15.53
CA ILE A 26 -2.85 3.03 -16.54
C ILE A 26 -1.46 2.50 -16.95
N ALA A 27 -1.37 1.20 -17.22
CA ALA A 27 -0.13 0.60 -17.72
C ALA A 27 0.30 1.25 -19.04
N VAL A 28 1.60 1.56 -19.15
CA VAL A 28 2.22 1.99 -20.40
C VAL A 28 2.23 0.86 -21.44
N ASN A 29 2.57 1.18 -22.70
CA ASN A 29 2.50 0.25 -23.83
C ASN A 29 3.28 -1.06 -23.63
N GLU A 30 4.35 -1.03 -22.84
CA GLU A 30 5.14 -2.21 -22.51
C GLU A 30 4.98 -2.60 -21.04
N VAL A 31 4.60 -3.86 -20.81
CA VAL A 31 4.51 -4.43 -19.47
C VAL A 31 5.81 -5.15 -19.13
N GLN A 32 6.45 -4.70 -18.06
CA GLN A 32 7.62 -5.32 -17.47
C GLN A 32 7.23 -6.10 -16.21
N GLY A 33 7.99 -7.14 -15.92
CA GLY A 33 7.82 -7.95 -14.72
C GLY A 33 9.16 -8.44 -14.18
N LEU A 34 9.27 -8.49 -12.86
CA LEU A 34 10.40 -9.05 -12.12
C LEU A 34 9.84 -9.96 -11.04
N SER A 35 10.31 -11.21 -11.00
CA SER A 35 9.98 -12.16 -9.94
C SER A 35 11.28 -12.70 -9.37
N VAL A 36 11.43 -12.61 -8.05
CA VAL A 36 12.60 -13.08 -7.32
C VAL A 36 12.11 -13.96 -6.18
N SER A 37 12.46 -15.24 -6.24
CA SER A 37 12.21 -16.20 -5.17
C SER A 37 13.54 -16.60 -4.52
N THR A 38 13.63 -16.51 -3.21
CA THR A 38 14.84 -16.81 -2.42
C THR A 38 14.48 -17.74 -1.28
N THR A 39 15.03 -18.95 -1.30
CA THR A 39 14.96 -19.91 -0.18
C THR A 39 16.36 -20.18 0.34
N VAL A 40 16.57 -20.01 1.65
CA VAL A 40 17.82 -20.33 2.32
C VAL A 40 17.53 -21.11 3.60
N ILE A 41 18.10 -22.31 3.69
CA ILE A 41 18.08 -23.12 4.91
C ILE A 41 19.53 -23.44 5.27
N GLY A 42 19.99 -22.98 6.42
CA GLY A 42 21.38 -23.17 6.78
C GLY A 42 21.78 -22.63 8.14
N VAL A 43 23.09 -22.74 8.41
CA VAL A 43 23.74 -22.19 9.60
C VAL A 43 24.85 -21.27 9.14
N GLY A 44 24.84 -20.02 9.58
CA GLY A 44 25.87 -19.08 9.17
C GLY A 44 25.46 -17.63 9.35
N ASN A 45 26.22 -16.75 8.70
CA ASN A 45 25.84 -15.37 8.48
C ASN A 45 24.95 -15.29 7.23
N PHE A 46 23.92 -14.44 7.29
CA PHE A 46 22.95 -14.22 6.25
C PHE A 46 22.75 -12.71 6.08
N ASN A 47 22.76 -12.28 4.83
CA ASN A 47 22.44 -10.93 4.42
C ASN A 47 21.61 -11.02 3.14
N GLN A 48 20.44 -10.41 3.17
CA GLN A 48 19.54 -10.29 2.04
C GLN A 48 19.02 -8.86 2.04
N ALA A 49 19.09 -8.22 0.88
CA ALA A 49 18.49 -6.91 0.66
C ALA A 49 17.76 -6.89 -0.67
N SER A 50 16.67 -6.13 -0.73
CA SER A 50 15.97 -5.84 -1.99
C SER A 50 15.55 -4.39 -2.00
N SER A 51 15.62 -3.78 -3.17
CA SER A 51 15.15 -2.42 -3.40
C SER A 51 14.45 -2.39 -4.75
N VAL A 52 13.25 -1.82 -4.75
CA VAL A 52 12.45 -1.58 -5.93
C VAL A 52 12.03 -0.13 -5.87
N VAL A 53 12.28 0.58 -6.97
CA VAL A 53 11.73 1.90 -7.21
C VAL A 53 11.01 1.83 -8.53
N LEU A 54 9.73 2.21 -8.53
CA LEU A 54 8.93 2.24 -9.74
C LEU A 54 8.20 3.58 -9.79
N THR A 55 8.38 4.26 -10.92
CA THR A 55 7.70 5.51 -11.21
C THR A 55 6.96 5.34 -12.53
N THR A 56 5.71 5.78 -12.56
CA THR A 56 4.89 5.78 -13.76
C THR A 56 4.13 7.09 -13.83
N MET A 57 3.94 7.57 -15.05
CA MET A 57 3.18 8.77 -15.34
C MET A 57 2.32 8.51 -16.56
N ASN A 58 1.08 8.97 -16.49
CA ASN A 58 0.23 9.18 -17.65
C ASN A 58 0.02 10.70 -17.72
N SER A 59 0.54 11.35 -18.75
CA SER A 59 0.37 12.79 -18.95
C SER A 59 0.34 13.14 -20.43
N ASP A 60 -0.32 14.24 -20.74
CA ASP A 60 -0.32 14.81 -22.07
C ASP A 60 0.87 15.77 -22.23
N GLY A 61 1.92 15.29 -22.91
CA GLY A 61 3.01 16.14 -23.41
C GLY A 61 4.27 16.25 -22.54
N ASP A 62 4.30 15.61 -21.36
CA ASP A 62 5.48 15.53 -20.50
C ASP A 62 6.04 14.10 -20.40
N ASP A 63 7.27 13.98 -19.90
CA ASP A 63 7.89 12.70 -19.57
C ASP A 63 8.36 12.65 -18.10
N LEU A 64 8.86 11.49 -17.67
CA LEU A 64 9.33 11.26 -16.30
C LEU A 64 10.56 12.11 -15.89
N GLY A 65 11.23 12.75 -16.85
CA GLY A 65 12.38 13.63 -16.62
C GLY A 65 11.98 15.06 -16.25
N ASP A 66 10.72 15.44 -16.48
CA ASP A 66 10.18 16.75 -16.15
C ASP A 66 9.31 16.71 -14.88
N ILE A 67 9.10 17.88 -14.27
CA ILE A 67 8.06 18.03 -13.25
C ILE A 67 6.73 18.01 -14.01
N PRO A 68 5.82 17.05 -13.72
CA PRO A 68 4.54 16.99 -14.42
C PRO A 68 3.87 18.36 -14.39
N ASN A 69 3.49 18.85 -15.57
CA ASN A 69 2.74 20.07 -15.68
C ASN A 69 1.38 19.87 -14.98
N VAL A 70 0.80 20.96 -14.48
CA VAL A 70 -0.44 20.89 -13.69
C VAL A 70 -1.68 20.50 -14.49
N ASN A 71 -1.55 20.32 -15.81
CA ASN A 71 -2.64 19.99 -16.72
C ASN A 71 -2.49 18.52 -17.17
N ASP A 72 -3.58 17.78 -17.03
CA ASP A 72 -3.77 16.37 -17.37
C ASP A 72 -2.57 15.47 -17.03
N PHE A 73 -2.54 15.01 -15.78
CA PHE A 73 -1.58 14.01 -15.36
C PHE A 73 -2.11 13.07 -14.28
N THR A 74 -1.55 11.88 -14.27
CA THR A 74 -1.58 10.93 -13.17
C THR A 74 -0.16 10.38 -12.98
N TYR A 75 0.42 10.62 -11.81
CA TYR A 75 1.77 10.25 -11.45
C TYR A 75 1.74 9.36 -10.22
N TYR A 76 2.49 8.26 -10.28
CA TYR A 76 2.76 7.44 -9.10
C TYR A 76 4.24 7.14 -9.01
N THR A 77 4.76 7.22 -7.79
CA THR A 77 6.06 6.68 -7.43
C THR A 77 5.93 5.79 -6.22
N THR A 78 6.65 4.67 -6.26
CA THR A 78 6.71 3.73 -5.15
C THR A 78 8.15 3.36 -4.85
N VAL A 79 8.38 3.10 -3.57
CA VAL A 79 9.62 2.52 -3.07
C VAL A 79 9.26 1.32 -2.20
N TYR A 80 9.85 0.17 -2.51
CA TYR A 80 9.91 -0.97 -1.60
C TYR A 80 11.37 -1.25 -1.26
N THR A 81 11.67 -1.32 0.04
CA THR A 81 12.99 -1.74 0.53
C THR A 81 12.85 -2.80 1.60
N GLU A 82 13.75 -3.78 1.53
CA GLU A 82 13.96 -4.77 2.57
C GLU A 82 15.46 -4.88 2.86
N ASP A 83 15.78 -5.01 4.14
CA ASP A 83 17.07 -5.47 4.64
C ASP A 83 16.82 -6.53 5.73
N THR A 84 17.34 -7.73 5.51
CA THR A 84 17.34 -8.82 6.48
C THR A 84 18.76 -9.33 6.66
N GLN A 85 19.26 -9.24 7.90
CA GLN A 85 20.60 -9.67 8.26
C GLN A 85 20.63 -10.30 9.65
N ASN A 86 21.60 -11.17 9.92
CA ASN A 86 21.87 -11.61 11.28
C ASN A 86 23.21 -11.07 11.79
N SER A 87 23.28 -10.85 13.11
CA SER A 87 24.45 -10.22 13.72
C SER A 87 25.71 -11.11 13.68
N GLU A 88 25.53 -12.44 13.73
CA GLU A 88 26.61 -13.43 13.81
C GLU A 88 26.21 -14.74 13.12
N TYR A 89 26.07 -15.83 13.88
CA TYR A 89 25.74 -17.17 13.42
C TYR A 89 24.41 -17.64 14.02
N GLY A 90 23.58 -18.29 13.22
CA GLY A 90 22.36 -18.92 13.71
C GLY A 90 21.79 -19.91 12.70
N TYR A 91 20.85 -20.73 13.16
CA TYR A 91 20.03 -21.55 12.27
C TYR A 91 18.97 -20.67 11.63
N LEU A 92 18.92 -20.65 10.31
CA LEU A 92 18.00 -19.85 9.52
C LEU A 92 17.23 -20.75 8.56
N SER A 93 15.91 -20.53 8.52
CA SER A 93 15.06 -20.82 7.37
C SER A 93 14.47 -19.50 6.91
N TYR A 94 14.77 -19.10 5.69
CA TYR A 94 14.29 -17.89 5.07
C TYR A 94 13.66 -18.24 3.73
N ASP A 95 12.44 -17.79 3.53
CA ASP A 95 11.72 -17.89 2.26
C ASP A 95 11.17 -16.52 1.91
N LYS A 96 11.45 -16.06 0.70
CA LYS A 96 10.94 -14.79 0.18
C LYS A 96 10.52 -14.95 -1.27
N ASP A 97 9.36 -14.39 -1.57
CA ASP A 97 8.90 -14.11 -2.92
C ASP A 97 8.69 -12.60 -3.08
N LEU A 98 9.32 -12.02 -4.09
CA LEU A 98 9.15 -10.63 -4.51
C LEU A 98 8.68 -10.62 -5.96
N ASP A 99 7.48 -10.10 -6.20
CA ASP A 99 6.90 -9.93 -7.51
C ASP A 99 6.66 -8.44 -7.78
N VAL A 100 7.16 -7.97 -8.92
CA VAL A 100 7.01 -6.60 -9.41
C VAL A 100 6.51 -6.65 -10.85
N THR A 101 5.58 -5.75 -11.18
CA THR A 101 4.94 -5.73 -12.48
C THR A 101 4.33 -4.38 -12.80
N THR A 102 4.55 -3.91 -14.03
CA THR A 102 3.98 -2.65 -14.54
C THR A 102 2.64 -2.84 -15.26
N GLY A 103 2.08 -4.05 -15.21
CA GLY A 103 0.80 -4.36 -15.84
C GLY A 103 -0.38 -3.90 -15.00
N ASN A 104 -1.53 -3.71 -15.65
CA ASN A 104 -2.79 -3.40 -14.98
C ASN A 104 -3.20 -4.49 -13.99
N ARG A 105 -3.56 -4.10 -12.77
CA ARG A 105 -3.97 -5.01 -11.69
C ARG A 105 -5.42 -4.81 -11.30
N LEU A 106 -6.07 -5.93 -11.00
CA LEU A 106 -7.43 -6.00 -10.48
C LEU A 106 -7.42 -6.19 -8.96
N LEU A 107 -8.60 -6.26 -8.35
CA LEU A 107 -8.75 -6.61 -6.94
C LEU A 107 -8.05 -7.93 -6.62
N GLY A 108 -7.26 -7.93 -5.54
CA GLY A 108 -6.46 -9.09 -5.12
C GLY A 108 -5.17 -9.30 -5.92
N GLN A 109 -4.85 -8.42 -6.87
CA GLN A 109 -3.55 -8.38 -7.54
C GLN A 109 -2.80 -7.09 -7.19
N TYR A 110 -1.47 -7.15 -7.28
CA TYR A 110 -0.57 -6.10 -6.82
C TYR A 110 0.53 -5.83 -7.84
N ASN A 111 1.01 -4.58 -7.88
CA ASN A 111 2.12 -4.13 -8.72
C ASN A 111 3.48 -4.41 -8.09
N VAL A 112 3.57 -4.27 -6.78
CA VAL A 112 4.70 -4.73 -5.98
C VAL A 112 4.12 -5.59 -4.87
N GLN A 113 4.62 -6.81 -4.72
CA GLN A 113 4.23 -7.73 -3.66
C GLN A 113 5.46 -8.44 -3.12
N ALA A 114 5.61 -8.42 -1.81
CA ALA A 114 6.64 -9.15 -1.10
C ALA A 114 6.01 -10.01 -0.01
N VAL A 115 6.28 -11.31 -0.06
CA VAL A 115 5.92 -12.28 0.98
C VAL A 115 7.20 -12.85 1.53
N LYS A 116 7.37 -12.78 2.85
CA LYS A 116 8.60 -13.22 3.51
C LYS A 116 8.28 -13.99 4.77
N GLN A 117 8.90 -15.15 4.91
CA GLN A 117 8.84 -15.96 6.10
C GLN A 117 10.25 -16.18 6.65
N ILE A 118 10.41 -15.97 7.96
CA ILE A 118 11.67 -16.11 8.67
C ILE A 118 11.44 -17.03 9.87
N THR A 119 12.20 -18.11 9.92
CA THR A 119 12.40 -18.90 11.13
C THR A 119 13.87 -18.84 11.50
N TYR A 120 14.17 -18.35 12.71
CA TYR A 120 15.56 -18.12 13.12
C TYR A 120 15.79 -18.55 14.58
N LEU A 121 16.92 -19.19 14.82
CA LEU A 121 17.41 -19.53 16.15
C LEU A 121 18.88 -19.10 16.27
N GLY A 122 19.13 -18.04 17.03
CA GLY A 122 20.47 -17.49 17.26
C GLY A 122 21.34 -18.36 18.15
N ILE A 123 22.63 -18.40 17.83
CA ILE A 123 23.70 -18.99 18.67
C ILE A 123 24.46 -17.82 19.32
N ASP A 124 24.96 -18.00 20.56
CA ASP A 124 25.83 -17.03 21.25
C ASP A 124 25.30 -15.58 21.30
N ALA A 125 23.99 -15.44 21.54
CA ALA A 125 23.25 -14.18 21.59
C ALA A 125 23.02 -13.47 20.24
N SER A 126 23.24 -14.16 19.12
CA SER A 126 22.88 -13.65 17.80
C SER A 126 21.37 -13.40 17.65
N SER A 127 21.03 -12.42 16.81
CA SER A 127 19.67 -12.11 16.43
C SER A 127 19.56 -11.86 14.93
N ILE A 128 18.36 -12.06 14.39
CA ILE A 128 17.99 -11.62 13.07
C ILE A 128 17.35 -10.23 13.16
N LEU A 129 17.89 -9.29 12.41
CA LEU A 129 17.34 -7.96 12.19
C LEU A 129 16.69 -7.98 10.81
N THR A 130 15.43 -7.54 10.75
CA THR A 130 14.73 -7.37 9.48
C THR A 130 13.98 -6.05 9.50
N THR A 131 14.04 -5.32 8.39
CA THR A 131 13.31 -4.08 8.16
C THR A 131 12.69 -4.13 6.79
N ASP A 132 11.37 -3.94 6.74
CA ASP A 132 10.62 -3.75 5.51
C ASP A 132 10.00 -2.36 5.48
N TYR A 133 10.01 -1.72 4.32
CA TYR A 133 9.42 -0.41 4.09
C TYR A 133 8.79 -0.37 2.70
N MET A 134 7.62 0.24 2.62
CA MET A 134 6.89 0.50 1.39
C MET A 134 6.29 1.90 1.45
N MET A 135 6.45 2.65 0.37
CA MET A 135 5.87 3.98 0.21
C MET A 135 5.21 4.06 -1.15
N LEU A 136 4.04 4.67 -1.17
CA LEU A 136 3.31 5.01 -2.38
C LEU A 136 2.95 6.50 -2.33
N ASP A 137 3.40 7.23 -3.34
CA ASP A 137 3.09 8.64 -3.57
C ASP A 137 2.39 8.76 -4.92
N GLY A 138 1.16 9.26 -4.89
CA GLY A 138 0.28 9.42 -6.03
C GLY A 138 -0.21 10.85 -6.12
N ALA A 139 -0.13 11.45 -7.32
CA ALA A 139 -0.71 12.74 -7.61
C ALA A 139 -1.38 12.76 -8.97
N GLY A 140 -2.44 13.54 -9.13
CA GLY A 140 -3.08 13.73 -10.43
C GLY A 140 -4.01 14.92 -10.46
N ALA A 141 -4.19 15.48 -11.64
CA ALA A 141 -5.12 16.56 -11.93
C ALA A 141 -5.59 16.49 -13.39
N ASP A 142 -6.83 16.89 -13.64
CA ASP A 142 -7.42 17.03 -14.99
C ASP A 142 -7.31 15.77 -15.86
N TYR A 143 -7.44 14.59 -15.24
CA TYR A 143 -7.30 13.28 -15.89
C TYR A 143 -8.64 12.73 -16.42
N GLY A 144 -9.54 13.62 -16.86
CA GLY A 144 -10.87 13.28 -17.39
C GLY A 144 -11.99 13.21 -16.35
N THR A 145 -13.11 12.59 -16.72
CA THR A 145 -14.30 12.51 -15.86
C THR A 145 -14.34 11.24 -15.01
N VAL A 146 -15.15 11.22 -13.95
CA VAL A 146 -15.39 10.01 -13.15
C VAL A 146 -15.91 8.86 -14.01
N GLY A 147 -16.75 9.15 -15.01
CA GLY A 147 -17.26 8.19 -15.99
C GLY A 147 -16.18 7.56 -16.86
N ASP A 148 -15.18 8.32 -17.27
CA ASP A 148 -14.06 7.81 -18.09
C ASP A 148 -13.12 6.90 -17.30
N GLN A 149 -13.04 7.12 -15.98
CA GLN A 149 -12.14 6.39 -15.08
C GLN A 149 -12.75 5.08 -14.57
N MET A 150 -14.05 4.84 -14.72
CA MET A 150 -14.72 3.64 -14.20
C MET A 150 -15.26 2.76 -15.32
N ILE A 151 -15.25 1.43 -15.12
CA ILE A 151 -15.97 0.50 -16.00
C ILE A 151 -17.47 0.53 -15.71
N CYS A 152 -17.85 0.87 -14.48
CA CYS A 152 -19.23 0.93 -14.07
C CYS A 152 -19.99 2.03 -14.87
N PRO A 153 -21.06 1.68 -15.62
CA PRO A 153 -21.76 2.62 -16.51
C PRO A 153 -22.59 3.69 -15.75
N PHE A 154 -22.44 3.75 -14.43
CA PHE A 154 -23.13 4.68 -13.54
C PHE A 154 -22.19 5.77 -12.99
N GLY A 155 -20.98 5.91 -13.52
CA GLY A 155 -20.10 7.05 -13.22
C GLY A 155 -20.73 8.38 -13.62
N SER A 156 -20.33 9.47 -12.95
CA SER A 156 -20.78 10.81 -13.33
C SER A 156 -19.91 11.39 -14.45
N GLU A 157 -20.49 12.28 -15.25
CA GLU A 157 -19.77 13.10 -16.23
C GLU A 157 -19.10 14.32 -15.57
N SER A 158 -18.90 14.28 -14.24
CA SER A 158 -18.20 15.33 -13.50
C SER A 158 -16.70 15.11 -13.61
N ASP A 159 -15.94 16.21 -13.64
CA ASP A 159 -14.49 16.18 -13.63
C ASP A 159 -13.99 15.37 -12.42
N ALA A 160 -13.04 14.47 -12.67
CA ALA A 160 -12.42 13.73 -11.60
C ALA A 160 -11.55 14.68 -10.74
N PRO A 161 -11.63 14.60 -9.41
CA PRO A 161 -10.95 15.54 -8.52
C PRO A 161 -9.44 15.35 -8.56
N ALA A 162 -8.71 16.44 -8.42
CA ALA A 162 -7.27 16.38 -8.19
C ALA A 162 -6.96 15.63 -6.89
N PHE A 163 -5.83 14.93 -6.84
CA PHE A 163 -5.39 14.23 -5.62
C PHE A 163 -3.88 14.37 -5.43
N CYS A 164 -3.45 14.26 -4.17
CA CYS A 164 -2.04 14.20 -3.79
C CYS A 164 -1.91 13.41 -2.48
N ASN A 165 -1.61 12.13 -2.61
CA ASN A 165 -1.67 11.14 -1.56
C ASN A 165 -0.29 10.50 -1.37
N VAL A 166 0.22 10.56 -0.14
CA VAL A 166 1.45 9.85 0.25
C VAL A 166 1.11 8.91 1.39
N VAL A 167 1.40 7.63 1.22
CA VAL A 167 1.17 6.60 2.24
C VAL A 167 2.42 5.75 2.39
N GLU A 168 2.84 5.56 3.63
CA GLU A 168 4.01 4.79 4.01
C GLU A 168 3.62 3.72 5.01
N THR A 169 4.19 2.53 4.86
CA THR A 169 4.08 1.47 5.87
C THR A 169 5.38 0.70 5.96
N GLY A 170 5.67 0.18 7.14
CA GLY A 170 6.85 -0.62 7.35
C GLY A 170 6.79 -1.43 8.63
N SER A 171 7.75 -2.33 8.75
CA SER A 171 7.91 -3.18 9.91
C SER A 171 9.36 -3.45 10.19
N SER A 172 9.71 -3.56 11.47
CA SER A 172 11.05 -3.93 11.90
C SER A 172 10.97 -4.98 12.98
N ALA A 173 11.86 -5.96 12.93
CA ALA A 173 12.02 -6.91 14.01
C ALA A 173 13.49 -7.19 14.29
N ASN A 174 13.81 -7.39 15.57
CA ASN A 174 15.10 -7.85 16.05
C ASN A 174 14.84 -9.04 16.98
N LEU A 175 15.04 -10.25 16.47
CA LEU A 175 14.60 -11.48 17.12
C LEU A 175 15.76 -12.46 17.29
N LYS A 176 15.98 -12.94 18.51
CA LYS A 176 16.95 -14.01 18.83
C LYS A 176 16.38 -15.39 18.52
N VAL A 177 15.08 -15.51 18.74
CA VAL A 177 14.26 -16.66 18.38
C VAL A 177 13.10 -16.08 17.58
N ALA A 178 12.98 -16.46 16.32
CA ALA A 178 12.01 -15.88 15.40
C ALA A 178 11.16 -16.95 14.75
N ASN A 179 9.85 -16.73 14.76
CA ASN A 179 8.91 -17.25 13.78
C ASN A 179 8.09 -16.04 13.32
N MET A 180 8.44 -15.52 12.14
CA MET A 180 7.92 -14.26 11.61
C MET A 180 7.47 -14.44 10.16
N ASN A 181 6.38 -13.78 9.81
CA ASN A 181 5.89 -13.64 8.44
C ASN A 181 5.55 -12.18 8.19
N THR A 182 5.99 -11.63 7.06
CA THR A 182 5.54 -10.34 6.55
C THR A 182 4.97 -10.47 5.15
N GLN A 183 3.90 -9.74 4.90
CA GLN A 183 3.28 -9.63 3.58
C GLN A 183 3.02 -8.16 3.32
N MET A 184 3.68 -7.62 2.31
CA MET A 184 3.52 -6.25 1.89
C MET A 184 3.14 -6.23 0.43
N GLY A 185 2.34 -5.25 0.05
CA GLY A 185 2.06 -5.03 -1.34
C GLY A 185 1.22 -3.81 -1.59
N GLU A 186 1.18 -3.45 -2.86
CA GLU A 186 0.48 -2.28 -3.32
C GLU A 186 -0.05 -2.48 -4.73
N ARG A 187 -1.14 -1.79 -5.02
CA ARG A 187 -1.77 -1.72 -6.33
C ARG A 187 -1.93 -0.25 -6.64
N PHE A 188 -1.39 0.18 -7.77
CA PHE A 188 -1.56 1.56 -8.24
C PHE A 188 -1.56 1.67 -9.77
N ILE A 189 -1.23 0.59 -10.50
CA ILE A 189 -1.42 0.51 -11.95
C ILE A 189 -2.65 -0.34 -12.23
N THR A 190 -3.71 0.29 -12.70
CA THR A 190 -5.05 -0.28 -12.87
C THR A 190 -5.59 0.11 -14.25
N LYS A 191 -6.47 -0.71 -14.83
CA LYS A 191 -7.09 -0.37 -16.13
C LYS A 191 -8.23 0.65 -15.97
N SER A 192 -8.80 0.70 -14.78
CA SER A 192 -9.89 1.58 -14.35
C SER A 192 -9.76 1.79 -12.85
N SER A 193 -10.49 2.77 -12.31
CA SER A 193 -10.55 3.10 -10.88
C SER A 193 -11.32 2.09 -10.03
N ASP A 194 -12.07 1.14 -10.64
CA ASP A 194 -12.89 0.18 -9.88
C ASP A 194 -12.11 -0.65 -8.83
N PRO A 195 -10.88 -1.14 -9.10
CA PRO A 195 -10.05 -1.79 -8.11
C PRO A 195 -9.46 -0.81 -7.08
N GLY A 196 -9.28 0.45 -7.47
CA GLY A 196 -8.61 1.47 -6.69
C GLY A 196 -7.13 1.21 -6.42
N VAL A 197 -6.51 2.22 -5.82
CA VAL A 197 -5.17 2.16 -5.26
C VAL A 197 -5.21 1.53 -3.87
N GLN A 198 -4.20 0.73 -3.56
CA GLN A 198 -4.07 0.08 -2.27
C GLN A 198 -2.61 -0.04 -1.88
N ILE A 199 -2.32 0.09 -0.59
CA ILE A 199 -1.05 -0.31 0.03
C ILE A 199 -1.38 -1.04 1.32
N TYR A 200 -0.68 -2.15 1.59
CA TYR A 200 -0.89 -2.94 2.79
C TYR A 200 0.41 -3.52 3.33
N ASN A 201 0.38 -3.79 4.63
CA ASN A 201 1.44 -4.49 5.34
C ASN A 201 0.83 -5.32 6.46
N ASN A 202 1.06 -6.63 6.40
CA ASN A 202 0.68 -7.60 7.40
C ASN A 202 1.93 -8.17 8.04
N VAL A 203 2.01 -8.06 9.36
CA VAL A 203 3.13 -8.55 10.16
C VAL A 203 2.60 -9.54 11.18
N ALA A 204 3.18 -10.73 11.21
CA ALA A 204 2.89 -11.74 12.20
C ALA A 204 4.18 -12.29 12.80
N VAL A 205 4.25 -12.32 14.13
CA VAL A 205 5.28 -13.02 14.90
C VAL A 205 4.59 -13.97 15.86
N GLY A 206 4.93 -15.25 15.78
CA GLY A 206 4.35 -16.30 16.63
C GLY A 206 5.40 -17.00 17.49
N SER A 207 4.95 -17.95 18.30
CA SER A 207 5.85 -18.89 18.98
C SER A 207 6.68 -19.69 17.95
N TYR A 208 7.96 -19.91 18.27
CA TYR A 208 8.87 -20.71 17.45
C TYR A 208 8.51 -22.20 17.44
N ALA A 209 8.12 -22.71 18.60
CA ALA A 209 7.60 -24.06 18.79
C ALA A 209 6.57 -24.05 19.93
N ALA A 210 5.92 -25.19 20.18
CA ALA A 210 5.04 -25.34 21.35
C ALA A 210 5.78 -24.93 22.63
N ASP A 211 5.18 -23.99 23.38
CA ASP A 211 5.73 -23.42 24.62
C ASP A 211 7.09 -22.70 24.49
N VAL A 212 7.57 -22.44 23.27
CA VAL A 212 8.78 -21.67 22.99
C VAL A 212 8.39 -20.36 22.28
N PRO A 213 8.21 -19.24 23.02
CA PRO A 213 7.89 -17.96 22.41
C PRO A 213 9.04 -17.45 21.54
N SER A 214 8.71 -16.65 20.53
CA SER A 214 9.73 -15.81 19.87
C SER A 214 10.28 -14.81 20.88
N LYS A 215 11.53 -14.37 20.71
CA LYS A 215 12.22 -13.51 21.68
C LYS A 215 12.88 -12.33 20.99
N GLY A 216 12.57 -11.13 21.45
CA GLY A 216 13.19 -9.91 20.95
C GLY A 216 12.17 -8.79 20.86
N SER A 217 12.24 -7.98 19.79
CA SER A 217 11.30 -6.89 19.56
C SER A 217 10.76 -6.91 18.14
N VAL A 218 9.51 -6.47 17.99
CA VAL A 218 8.84 -6.26 16.71
C VAL A 218 8.10 -4.92 16.75
N SER A 219 8.09 -4.21 15.64
CA SER A 219 7.31 -3.00 15.42
C SER A 219 6.75 -2.95 14.01
N ALA A 220 5.62 -2.28 13.86
CA ALA A 220 4.97 -2.09 12.57
C ALA A 220 4.17 -0.78 12.59
N PHE A 221 4.15 -0.07 11.46
CA PHE A 221 3.49 1.22 11.34
C PHE A 221 2.85 1.43 9.97
N ILE A 222 1.87 2.32 9.94
CA ILE A 222 1.33 2.94 8.73
C ILE A 222 1.11 4.42 9.00
N GLN A 223 1.41 5.27 8.03
CA GLN A 223 1.16 6.71 8.10
C GLN A 223 0.86 7.25 6.71
N GLY A 224 0.15 8.37 6.63
CA GLY A 224 -0.10 9.00 5.35
C GLY A 224 -0.69 10.40 5.46
N SER A 225 -0.67 11.08 4.32
CA SER A 225 -1.27 12.38 4.08
C SER A 225 -2.04 12.31 2.76
N ILE A 226 -3.35 12.50 2.85
CA ILE A 226 -4.29 12.45 1.74
C ILE A 226 -4.79 13.86 1.49
N LYS A 227 -4.83 14.26 0.22
CA LYS A 227 -5.40 15.54 -0.21
C LYS A 227 -6.22 15.28 -1.46
N GLU A 228 -7.43 15.83 -1.47
CA GLU A 228 -8.40 15.60 -2.53
C GLU A 228 -9.08 16.91 -2.92
N GLY A 229 -9.37 17.03 -4.20
CA GLY A 229 -10.11 18.12 -4.81
C GLY A 229 -11.62 18.00 -4.65
N GLY A 230 -12.34 19.03 -5.07
CA GLY A 230 -13.79 19.10 -4.94
C GLY A 230 -14.55 18.21 -5.91
N GLN A 231 -15.86 18.03 -5.67
CA GLN A 231 -16.71 17.13 -6.45
C GLN A 231 -16.94 17.58 -7.90
N ALA A 232 -16.49 18.79 -8.25
CA ALA A 232 -16.97 19.57 -9.38
C ALA A 232 -18.51 19.71 -9.38
N GLY A 233 -19.02 20.76 -9.99
CA GLY A 233 -20.46 20.85 -10.22
C GLY A 233 -20.89 19.81 -11.27
N ASP A 234 -22.09 19.25 -11.15
CA ASP A 234 -22.69 18.38 -12.19
C ASP A 234 -23.59 19.18 -13.17
N GLY A 235 -23.43 20.51 -13.19
CA GLY A 235 -24.30 21.45 -13.90
C GLY A 235 -25.69 21.63 -13.27
N ARG A 236 -26.04 20.88 -12.22
CA ARG A 236 -27.30 20.99 -11.46
C ARG A 236 -27.09 21.44 -10.01
N ARG A 237 -25.86 21.34 -9.49
CA ARG A 237 -25.44 21.83 -8.16
C ARG A 237 -24.09 22.54 -8.28
N ASP A 238 -23.94 23.63 -7.53
CA ASP A 238 -22.64 24.25 -7.33
C ASP A 238 -21.79 23.33 -6.43
N GLY A 239 -20.67 22.83 -6.97
CA GLY A 239 -19.69 22.02 -6.25
C GLY A 239 -18.42 22.81 -5.98
N ILE A 240 -17.59 22.31 -5.06
CA ILE A 240 -16.19 22.76 -4.96
C ILE A 240 -15.48 22.33 -6.25
N ALA A 241 -14.68 23.20 -6.85
CA ALA A 241 -13.97 22.89 -8.09
C ALA A 241 -13.07 21.64 -7.94
N ALA A 242 -12.93 20.84 -9.00
CA ALA A 242 -12.17 19.59 -8.99
C ALA A 242 -10.69 19.77 -8.60
N ASP A 243 -10.11 20.94 -8.87
CA ASP A 243 -8.75 21.32 -8.52
C ASP A 243 -8.63 22.03 -7.15
N ALA A 244 -9.75 22.44 -6.57
CA ALA A 244 -9.78 23.11 -5.28
C ALA A 244 -9.80 22.10 -4.14
N LEU A 245 -8.83 22.20 -3.23
CA LEU A 245 -8.71 21.34 -2.04
C LEU A 245 -10.02 21.29 -1.24
N ALA A 246 -10.61 20.09 -1.18
CA ALA A 246 -11.86 19.81 -0.50
C ALA A 246 -11.68 18.87 0.71
N GLU A 247 -10.70 17.97 0.66
CA GLU A 247 -10.37 17.08 1.79
C GLU A 247 -8.87 17.12 2.12
N THR A 248 -8.56 17.01 3.42
CA THR A 248 -7.23 16.65 3.90
C THR A 248 -7.36 15.68 5.06
N MET A 249 -6.71 14.52 4.93
CA MET A 249 -6.61 13.54 6.00
C MET A 249 -5.15 13.26 6.29
N THR A 250 -4.77 13.29 7.57
CA THR A 250 -3.46 12.79 8.01
C THR A 250 -3.69 11.71 9.04
N PHE A 251 -2.93 10.63 8.94
CA PHE A 251 -3.06 9.51 9.86
C PHE A 251 -1.70 8.90 10.16
N LYS A 252 -1.59 8.31 11.35
CA LYS A 252 -0.43 7.57 11.80
C LYS A 252 -0.88 6.56 12.84
N ASP A 253 -0.50 5.32 12.64
CA ASP A 253 -0.71 4.23 13.58
C ASP A 253 0.56 3.40 13.67
N SER A 254 0.97 3.08 14.90
CA SER A 254 2.16 2.26 15.14
C SER A 254 1.98 1.38 16.36
N THR A 255 2.62 0.22 16.34
CA THR A 255 2.61 -0.71 17.47
C THR A 255 3.97 -1.37 17.57
N SER A 256 4.45 -1.52 18.80
CA SER A 256 5.68 -2.25 19.09
C SER A 256 5.50 -3.13 20.32
N PHE A 257 6.26 -4.22 20.37
CA PHE A 257 6.34 -5.10 21.52
C PHE A 257 7.78 -5.60 21.67
N ALA A 258 8.22 -5.79 22.91
CA ALA A 258 9.53 -6.36 23.23
C ALA A 258 9.41 -7.34 24.40
N GLY A 259 10.13 -8.46 24.30
CA GLY A 259 10.12 -9.53 25.30
C GLY A 259 9.86 -10.89 24.66
N ASP A 260 9.15 -11.75 25.40
CA ASP A 260 8.68 -13.05 24.93
C ASP A 260 7.36 -12.87 24.18
N ILE A 261 7.36 -13.18 22.88
CA ILE A 261 6.25 -13.01 21.94
C ILE A 261 5.62 -14.37 21.67
N THR A 262 4.41 -14.57 22.19
CA THR A 262 3.55 -15.72 21.81
C THR A 262 2.72 -15.40 20.57
N SER A 263 2.28 -14.14 20.44
CA SER A 263 1.59 -13.62 19.27
C SER A 263 1.74 -12.11 19.18
N PHE A 264 2.21 -11.64 18.04
CA PHE A 264 2.08 -10.27 17.57
C PHE A 264 1.50 -10.36 16.15
N ALA A 265 0.35 -9.75 15.92
CA ALA A 265 -0.25 -9.68 14.60
C ALA A 265 -0.78 -8.28 14.36
N LYS A 266 -0.32 -7.64 13.28
CA LYS A 266 -0.81 -6.34 12.86
C LYS A 266 -1.07 -6.37 11.35
N SER A 267 -2.29 -6.05 10.97
CA SER A 267 -2.69 -5.86 9.58
C SER A 267 -3.00 -4.39 9.38
N MET A 268 -2.41 -3.80 8.35
CA MET A 268 -2.55 -2.39 8.03
C MET A 268 -2.81 -2.28 6.54
N SER A 269 -3.79 -1.46 6.16
CA SER A 269 -4.11 -1.22 4.75
C SER A 269 -4.67 0.18 4.57
N TYR A 270 -4.25 0.84 3.51
CA TYR A 270 -4.90 2.00 2.95
C TYR A 270 -5.51 1.63 1.60
N THR A 271 -6.65 2.22 1.26
CA THR A 271 -7.29 2.04 -0.03
C THR A 271 -7.96 3.33 -0.43
N SER A 272 -7.86 3.65 -1.70
CA SER A 272 -8.48 4.81 -2.33
C SER A 272 -9.04 4.36 -3.67
N LYS A 273 -10.31 4.69 -3.93
CA LYS A 273 -11.03 4.35 -5.16
C LYS A 273 -12.14 5.36 -5.43
N LEU A 274 -12.47 5.61 -6.69
CA LEU A 274 -13.70 6.32 -7.02
C LEU A 274 -14.93 5.47 -6.60
N GLY A 275 -15.99 6.13 -6.14
CA GLY A 275 -17.17 5.48 -5.56
C GLY A 275 -18.46 6.26 -5.73
#